data_AF-A0A839J1Q6-F1
#
_entry.id   AF-A0A839J1Q6-F1
#
_cell.length_a   1.000
_cell.length_b   1.000
_cell.length_c   1.000
_cell.angle_alpha   90.00
_cell.angle_beta   90.00
_cell.angle_gamma   90.00
#
_symmetry.space_group_name_H-M   'P 1'
#
loop_
_entity.id
_entity.type
_entity.pdbx_description
1 polymer ?
#
loop_
_entity_poly.entity_id
_entity_poly.type
_entity_poly.pdbx_seq_one_letter_code
_entity_poly.pdbx_strand_id
1 'polypeptide(L)'
;MSKERQKADLEPEDVTEIENRATQVVELGTQMRINSSEATLGWIRSLVGEGVVRNIPEDSYELTIADSATALYEAIKKHATEEEKGLSRLLATFDWDYSEKSPPAGGRWDVVVGDLRLPWNLQLEIDRAAKRRAKGLAWAEQPHTIDEVGSTFTIQGFDLNHAGVILGPSVTYREGRVVIDPTKSANRGATQHRTLRDGTKRKVGETLIRNELNVLLTRGVNGLHIYAVDDALREVLLRARKGLLSS
;
A
#
# COMPACT_ATOMS: atom_id res chain seq x y z
N MET A 1 -10.07 28.94 4.51
CA MET A 1 -10.90 27.99 5.28
C MET A 1 -11.85 27.30 4.30
N SER A 2 -11.57 26.06 3.93
CA SER A 2 -12.50 25.24 3.15
C SER A 2 -12.59 23.89 3.84
N LYS A 3 -13.81 23.49 4.20
CA LYS A 3 -14.11 22.33 5.04
C LYS A 3 -13.68 21.05 4.33
N GLU A 4 -12.84 20.25 4.99
CA GLU A 4 -12.68 18.83 4.69
C GLU A 4 -14.06 18.17 4.71
N ARG A 5 -14.53 17.72 3.54
CA ARG A 5 -15.57 16.70 3.49
C ARG A 5 -14.85 15.38 3.79
N GLN A 6 -14.79 15.02 5.05
CA GLN A 6 -14.51 13.65 5.48
C GLN A 6 -15.51 12.76 4.73
N LYS A 7 -15.04 11.93 3.79
CA LYS A 7 -15.87 10.84 3.27
C LYS A 7 -16.18 9.97 4.47
N ALA A 8 -17.44 9.97 4.90
CA ALA A 8 -17.87 9.01 5.92
C ALA A 8 -17.80 7.64 5.27
N ASP A 9 -16.86 6.81 5.73
CA ASP A 9 -16.84 5.39 5.38
C ASP A 9 -18.17 4.80 5.84
N LEU A 10 -18.88 4.16 4.90
CA LEU A 10 -20.18 3.52 5.12
C LEU A 10 -20.03 2.47 6.24
N GLU A 11 -20.91 2.51 7.23
CA GLU A 11 -21.00 1.43 8.21
C GLU A 11 -21.65 0.20 7.55
N PRO A 12 -21.42 -1.02 8.07
CA PRO A 12 -22.04 -2.24 7.54
C PRO A 12 -23.58 -2.12 7.44
N GLU A 13 -24.19 -1.44 8.40
CA GLU A 13 -25.64 -1.18 8.44
C GLU A 13 -26.09 -0.23 7.31
N ASP A 14 -25.26 0.76 6.96
CA ASP A 14 -25.55 1.65 5.82
C ASP A 14 -25.46 0.86 4.51
N VAL A 15 -24.54 -0.11 4.39
CA VAL A 15 -24.43 -1.02 3.24
C VAL A 15 -25.66 -1.93 3.14
N THR A 16 -26.08 -2.56 4.24
CA THR A 16 -27.29 -3.40 4.28
C THR A 16 -28.55 -2.60 3.93
N GLU A 17 -28.68 -1.35 4.38
CA GLU A 17 -29.81 -0.49 4.01
C GLU A 17 -29.82 -0.16 2.51
N ILE A 18 -28.64 0.11 1.93
CA ILE A 18 -28.49 0.35 0.50
C ILE A 18 -28.81 -0.91 -0.32
N GLU A 19 -28.34 -2.07 0.11
CA GLU A 19 -28.64 -3.37 -0.52
C GLU A 19 -30.14 -3.67 -0.51
N ASN A 20 -30.81 -3.45 0.63
CA ASN A 20 -32.25 -3.67 0.76
C ASN A 20 -33.10 -2.70 -0.09
N ARG A 21 -32.53 -1.56 -0.47
CA ARG A 21 -33.19 -0.57 -1.34
C ARG A 21 -32.82 -0.73 -2.82
N ALA A 22 -31.82 -1.57 -3.13
CA ALA A 22 -31.38 -1.80 -4.49
C ALA A 22 -32.31 -2.81 -5.18
N THR A 23 -32.79 -2.44 -6.37
CA THR A 23 -33.60 -3.35 -7.21
C THR A 23 -32.80 -4.54 -7.73
N GLN A 24 -31.47 -4.40 -7.79
CA GLN A 24 -30.52 -5.44 -8.18
C GLN A 24 -29.19 -5.16 -7.49
N VAL A 25 -28.69 -6.14 -6.73
CA VAL A 25 -27.35 -6.13 -6.16
C VAL A 25 -26.45 -6.94 -7.10
N VAL A 26 -25.36 -6.34 -7.56
CA VAL A 26 -24.34 -7.02 -8.37
C VAL A 26 -23.04 -7.00 -7.59
N GLU A 27 -22.68 -8.15 -7.04
CA GLU A 27 -21.36 -8.35 -6.44
C GLU A 27 -20.34 -8.60 -7.55
N LEU A 28 -19.42 -7.65 -7.72
CA LEU A 28 -18.29 -7.81 -8.61
C LEU A 28 -17.22 -8.66 -7.92
N GLY A 29 -17.35 -9.98 -8.02
CA GLY A 29 -16.39 -10.92 -7.44
C GLY A 29 -15.07 -11.03 -8.21
N THR A 30 -15.01 -10.58 -9.47
CA THR A 30 -13.86 -10.78 -10.35
C THR A 30 -13.09 -9.47 -10.53
N GLN A 31 -11.98 -9.32 -9.81
CA GLN A 31 -11.07 -8.19 -9.99
C GLN A 31 -10.13 -8.43 -11.19
N MET A 32 -10.57 -8.02 -12.38
CA MET A 32 -9.86 -8.14 -13.68
C MET A 32 -8.55 -7.33 -13.80
N ARG A 33 -8.02 -6.78 -12.70
CA ARG A 33 -6.92 -5.78 -12.74
C ARG A 33 -5.52 -6.36 -12.66
N ILE A 34 -5.36 -7.51 -12.01
CA ILE A 34 -4.06 -8.14 -11.82
C ILE A 34 -3.94 -9.26 -12.84
N ASN A 35 -2.90 -9.21 -13.67
CA ASN A 35 -2.61 -10.25 -14.65
C ASN A 35 -1.87 -11.41 -13.97
N SER A 36 -2.56 -12.07 -13.04
CA SER A 36 -2.02 -13.17 -12.25
C SER A 36 -2.99 -14.34 -12.18
N SER A 37 -2.46 -15.54 -11.93
CA SER A 37 -3.24 -16.71 -11.58
C SER A 37 -4.04 -16.52 -10.28
N GLU A 38 -5.08 -17.34 -10.11
CA GLU A 38 -5.84 -17.41 -8.85
C GLU A 38 -4.96 -17.79 -7.65
N ALA A 39 -3.85 -18.50 -7.87
CA ALA A 39 -2.92 -18.86 -6.79
C ALA A 39 -2.23 -17.61 -6.22
N THR A 40 -1.75 -16.71 -7.08
CA THR A 40 -1.10 -15.46 -6.68
C THR A 40 -2.09 -14.52 -6.00
N LEU A 41 -3.29 -14.37 -6.55
CA LEU A 41 -4.36 -13.61 -5.89
C LEU A 41 -4.72 -14.21 -4.53
N GLY A 42 -4.84 -15.55 -4.45
CA GLY A 42 -5.06 -16.28 -3.21
C GLY A 42 -3.96 -16.05 -2.19
N TRP A 43 -2.71 -15.96 -2.63
CA TRP A 43 -1.57 -15.63 -1.77
C TRP A 43 -1.67 -14.22 -1.19
N ILE A 44 -1.96 -13.21 -2.02
CA ILE A 44 -2.12 -11.81 -1.57
C ILE A 44 -3.30 -11.72 -0.59
N ARG A 45 -4.44 -12.35 -0.91
CA ARG A 45 -5.63 -12.39 -0.03
C ARG A 45 -5.32 -13.07 1.30
N SER A 46 -4.53 -14.15 1.28
CA SER A 46 -4.08 -14.84 2.50
C SER A 46 -3.29 -13.92 3.41
N LEU A 47 -2.32 -13.20 2.85
CA LEU A 47 -1.45 -12.32 3.60
C LEU A 47 -2.22 -11.19 4.27
N VAL A 48 -3.17 -10.57 3.54
CA VAL A 48 -3.91 -9.40 4.03
C VAL A 48 -5.12 -9.76 4.88
N GLY A 49 -5.94 -10.70 4.40
CA GLY A 49 -7.22 -11.06 5.01
C GLY A 49 -7.07 -12.05 6.15
N GLU A 50 -6.34 -13.14 5.92
CA GLU A 50 -6.13 -14.20 6.93
C GLU A 50 -4.91 -13.92 7.83
N GLY A 51 -3.99 -13.06 7.37
CA GLY A 51 -2.70 -12.87 8.03
C GLY A 51 -1.78 -14.08 7.90
N VAL A 52 -2.00 -14.96 6.93
CA VAL A 52 -1.21 -16.19 6.76
C VAL A 52 -0.21 -15.98 5.63
N VAL A 53 1.05 -16.35 5.87
CA VAL A 53 2.09 -16.36 4.83
C VAL A 53 2.15 -17.77 4.25
N ARG A 54 1.87 -17.91 2.96
CA ARG A 54 1.95 -19.17 2.20
C ARG A 54 3.22 -19.18 1.34
N ASN A 55 3.62 -20.33 0.80
CA ASN A 55 4.67 -20.36 -0.22
C ASN A 55 4.22 -19.54 -1.44
N ILE A 56 5.15 -18.76 -2.01
CA ILE A 56 4.86 -17.93 -3.17
C ILE A 56 4.67 -18.85 -4.39
N PRO A 57 3.53 -18.76 -5.11
CA PRO A 57 3.30 -19.57 -6.29
C PRO A 57 4.18 -19.12 -7.46
N GLU A 58 4.51 -20.04 -8.35
CA GLU A 58 5.11 -19.71 -9.65
C GLU A 58 4.02 -19.23 -10.61
N ASP A 59 4.24 -18.08 -11.26
CA ASP A 59 3.26 -17.42 -12.11
C ASP A 59 3.95 -16.51 -13.13
N SER A 60 3.23 -16.05 -14.16
CA SER A 60 3.68 -14.97 -15.04
C SER A 60 3.69 -13.62 -14.34
N TYR A 61 2.92 -13.48 -13.26
CA TYR A 61 2.94 -12.31 -12.40
C TYR A 61 4.20 -12.32 -11.53
N GLU A 62 4.99 -11.25 -11.61
CA GLU A 62 6.24 -11.17 -10.87
C GLU A 62 6.01 -10.82 -9.41
N LEU A 63 5.90 -11.83 -8.54
CA LEU A 63 5.81 -11.66 -7.09
C LEU A 63 7.17 -11.93 -6.44
N THR A 64 7.81 -10.89 -5.92
CA THR A 64 9.14 -10.99 -5.32
C THR A 64 9.23 -10.35 -3.94
N ILE A 65 10.14 -10.87 -3.11
CA ILE A 65 10.47 -10.33 -1.80
C ILE A 65 11.90 -9.82 -1.86
N ALA A 66 12.11 -8.54 -1.55
CA ALA A 66 13.41 -7.89 -1.55
C ALA A 66 14.13 -8.10 -0.21
N ASP A 67 15.45 -8.24 -0.26
CA ASP A 67 16.29 -8.41 0.93
C ASP A 67 16.53 -7.07 1.67
N SER A 68 16.42 -5.93 0.97
CA SER A 68 16.53 -4.58 1.54
C SER A 68 15.58 -3.58 0.84
N ALA A 69 15.24 -2.48 1.52
CA ALA A 69 14.44 -1.42 0.93
C ALA A 69 15.12 -0.76 -0.28
N THR A 70 16.46 -0.62 -0.24
CA THR A 70 17.25 -0.15 -1.38
C THR A 70 17.14 -1.10 -2.56
N ALA A 71 17.26 -2.42 -2.35
CA ALA A 71 17.10 -3.40 -3.42
C ALA A 71 15.70 -3.36 -4.05
N LEU A 72 14.66 -3.16 -3.23
CA LEU A 72 13.30 -2.95 -3.72
C LEU A 72 13.21 -1.71 -4.61
N TYR A 73 13.74 -0.57 -4.16
CA TYR A 73 13.73 0.67 -4.93
C TYR A 73 14.45 0.53 -6.27
N GLU A 74 15.66 -0.05 -6.29
CA GLU A 74 16.42 -0.27 -7.52
C GLU A 74 15.69 -1.20 -8.50
N ALA A 75 15.03 -2.26 -8.02
CA ALA A 75 14.20 -3.12 -8.85
C ALA A 75 13.06 -2.33 -9.53
N ILE A 76 12.36 -1.49 -8.76
CA ILE A 76 11.27 -0.66 -9.31
C ILE A 76 11.78 0.39 -10.29
N LYS A 77 12.93 1.03 -10.03
CA LYS A 77 13.56 1.94 -11.01
C LYS A 77 13.88 1.24 -12.32
N LYS A 78 14.38 0.00 -12.24
CA LYS A 78 14.67 -0.80 -13.43
C LYS A 78 13.40 -1.02 -14.26
N HIS A 79 12.32 -1.51 -13.65
CA HIS A 79 11.03 -1.65 -14.35
C HIS A 79 10.52 -0.32 -14.92
N ALA A 80 10.65 0.78 -14.16
CA ALA A 80 10.21 2.10 -14.60
C ALA A 80 11.00 2.66 -15.80
N THR A 81 12.21 2.16 -16.07
CA THR A 81 13.09 2.64 -17.14
C THR A 81 13.11 1.73 -18.36
N GLU A 82 12.97 0.42 -18.17
CA GLU A 82 13.02 -0.57 -19.25
C GLU A 82 11.67 -0.78 -19.94
N GLU A 83 10.55 -0.53 -19.26
CA GLU A 83 9.21 -0.71 -19.84
C GLU A 83 8.72 0.54 -20.58
N GLU A 84 8.09 0.33 -21.74
CA GLU A 84 7.62 1.36 -22.69
C GLU A 84 6.67 2.41 -22.06
N LYS A 85 6.13 2.14 -20.87
CA LYS A 85 5.20 3.05 -20.15
C LYS A 85 5.64 3.46 -18.75
N GLY A 86 6.75 2.97 -18.19
CA GLY A 86 7.36 3.49 -16.94
C GLY A 86 6.46 3.70 -15.71
N LEU A 87 5.31 3.00 -15.62
CA LEU A 87 4.31 3.15 -14.55
C LEU A 87 4.60 2.22 -13.36
N SER A 88 5.87 2.16 -12.95
CA SER A 88 6.29 1.38 -11.78
C SER A 88 6.68 2.33 -10.67
N ARG A 89 6.12 2.16 -9.47
CA ARG A 89 6.30 3.11 -8.35
C ARG A 89 6.50 2.40 -7.03
N LEU A 90 7.26 3.07 -6.17
CA LEU A 90 7.45 2.65 -4.79
C LEU A 90 6.31 3.23 -3.94
N LEU A 91 5.76 2.38 -3.08
CA LEU A 91 4.65 2.67 -2.19
C LEU A 91 5.04 2.20 -0.78
N ALA A 92 4.38 2.75 0.23
CA ALA A 92 4.54 2.29 1.61
C ALA A 92 3.25 2.39 2.41
N THR A 93 3.13 1.58 3.45
CA THR A 93 2.13 1.81 4.51
C THR A 93 2.39 3.14 5.20
N PHE A 94 1.33 3.77 5.69
CA PHE A 94 1.37 5.10 6.29
C PHE A 94 1.87 5.04 7.74
N ASP A 95 3.15 4.73 7.89
CA ASP A 95 3.83 4.52 9.17
C ASP A 95 4.91 5.57 9.48
N TRP A 96 5.24 6.42 8.51
CA TRP A 96 6.16 7.56 8.68
C TRP A 96 5.39 8.86 8.77
N ASP A 97 5.88 9.78 9.58
CA ASP A 97 5.24 11.07 9.81
C ASP A 97 5.03 11.86 8.51
N TYR A 98 3.87 12.52 8.46
CA TYR A 98 3.49 13.40 7.37
C TYR A 98 2.54 14.49 7.87
N SER A 99 2.71 15.70 7.35
CA SER A 99 1.80 16.83 7.57
C SER A 99 1.77 17.75 6.36
N GLU A 100 0.58 17.96 5.80
CA GLU A 100 0.36 18.97 4.74
C GLU A 100 0.56 20.41 5.24
N LYS A 101 0.32 20.65 6.53
CA LYS A 101 0.28 22.00 7.10
C LYS A 101 1.67 22.57 7.38
N SER A 102 2.63 21.71 7.63
CA SER A 102 3.97 22.12 8.06
C SER A 102 5.01 21.07 7.66
N PRO A 103 6.07 21.47 6.92
CA PRO A 103 7.22 20.60 6.73
C PRO A 103 7.92 20.36 8.08
N PRO A 104 8.66 19.24 8.23
CA PRO A 104 9.49 19.03 9.41
C PRO A 104 10.66 20.03 9.41
N ALA A 105 11.38 20.13 10.53
CA ALA A 105 12.55 21.02 10.65
C ALA A 105 13.62 20.77 9.56
N GLY A 106 13.68 19.55 9.00
CA GLY A 106 14.56 19.17 7.90
C GLY A 106 14.06 19.46 6.48
N GLY A 107 12.94 20.18 6.33
CA GLY A 107 12.45 20.70 5.05
C GLY A 107 11.39 19.87 4.34
N ARG A 108 11.44 18.54 4.44
CA ARG A 108 10.42 17.66 3.83
C ARG A 108 10.20 16.36 4.60
N TRP A 109 9.03 15.77 4.45
CA TRP A 109 8.71 14.46 5.02
C TRP A 109 9.30 13.34 4.16
N ASP A 110 10.08 12.45 4.78
CA ASP A 110 10.74 11.34 4.11
C ASP A 110 10.34 10.00 4.75
N VAL A 111 10.22 8.98 3.92
CA VAL A 111 10.22 7.56 4.31
C VAL A 111 11.67 7.12 4.47
N VAL A 112 12.01 6.64 5.67
CA VAL A 112 13.37 6.22 6.03
C VAL A 112 13.38 4.77 6.48
N VAL A 113 14.13 3.92 5.77
CA VAL A 113 14.23 2.48 6.01
C VAL A 113 15.65 2.01 5.78
N GLY A 114 16.39 1.73 6.86
CA GLY A 114 17.82 1.45 6.78
C GLY A 114 18.54 2.64 6.10
N ASP A 115 19.25 2.36 5.01
CA ASP A 115 19.96 3.37 4.22
C ASP A 115 19.08 4.06 3.17
N LEU A 116 17.86 3.55 2.92
CA LEU A 116 16.94 4.17 1.98
C LEU A 116 16.27 5.38 2.65
N ARG A 117 16.38 6.54 2.00
CA ARG A 117 15.66 7.76 2.37
C ARG A 117 15.06 8.39 1.13
N LEU A 118 13.73 8.34 1.01
CA LEU A 118 13.00 8.92 -0.10
C LEU A 118 11.88 9.83 0.41
N PRO A 119 11.61 10.96 -0.26
CA PRO A 119 10.48 11.82 0.05
C PRO A 119 9.15 11.06 -0.03
N TRP A 120 8.23 11.40 0.87
CA TRP A 120 6.82 11.09 0.66
C TRP A 120 6.31 11.75 -0.63
N ASN A 121 5.17 11.27 -1.12
CA ASN A 121 4.51 11.83 -2.29
C ASN A 121 4.35 13.35 -2.24
N LEU A 122 4.61 14.03 -3.36
CA LEU A 122 4.48 15.49 -3.54
C LEU A 122 5.44 16.31 -2.66
N GLN A 123 6.55 15.73 -2.21
CA GLN A 123 7.57 16.42 -1.40
C GLN A 123 8.82 16.81 -2.21
N LEU A 124 8.99 16.31 -3.44
CA LEU A 124 10.10 16.72 -4.29
C LEU A 124 9.93 18.14 -4.84
N GLU A 125 10.97 18.96 -4.67
CA GLU A 125 11.06 20.22 -5.38
C GLU A 125 11.51 19.98 -6.83
N ILE A 126 10.63 20.32 -7.76
CA ILE A 126 10.88 20.21 -9.20
C ILE A 126 10.85 21.58 -9.89
N ASP A 127 11.60 21.70 -10.99
CA ASP A 127 11.70 22.94 -11.74
C ASP A 127 10.39 23.32 -12.45
N ARG A 128 10.30 24.58 -12.93
CA ARG A 128 9.09 25.10 -13.60
C ARG A 128 8.72 24.37 -14.89
N ALA A 129 9.69 23.77 -15.59
CA ALA A 129 9.43 23.01 -16.81
C ALA A 129 8.87 21.62 -16.48
N ALA A 130 9.44 20.95 -15.48
CA ALA A 130 8.92 19.69 -14.92
C ALA A 130 7.49 19.87 -14.37
N LYS A 131 7.22 20.94 -13.63
CA LYS A 131 5.85 21.27 -13.16
C LYS A 131 4.86 21.43 -14.32
N ARG A 132 5.30 22.05 -15.42
CA ARG A 132 4.46 22.21 -16.62
C ARG A 132 4.19 20.88 -17.32
N ARG A 133 5.18 19.99 -17.42
CA ARG A 133 5.02 18.64 -17.99
C ARG A 133 4.14 17.74 -17.12
N ALA A 134 4.22 17.89 -15.79
CA ALA A 134 3.44 17.13 -14.82
C ALA A 134 1.97 17.57 -14.72
N LYS A 135 1.63 18.76 -15.25
CA LYS A 135 0.29 19.33 -15.10
C LYS A 135 -0.76 18.46 -15.79
N GLY A 136 -1.73 17.97 -15.01
CA GLY A 136 -2.83 17.14 -15.50
C GLY A 136 -2.52 15.64 -15.53
N LEU A 137 -1.31 15.23 -15.17
CA LEU A 137 -0.93 13.82 -15.01
C LEU A 137 -1.22 13.35 -13.59
N ALA A 138 -1.64 12.09 -13.44
CA ALA A 138 -1.70 11.44 -12.14
C ALA A 138 -0.30 11.36 -11.52
N TRP A 139 -0.22 11.27 -10.19
CA TRP A 139 1.07 11.21 -9.48
C TRP A 139 1.99 10.11 -10.04
N ALA A 140 1.46 8.91 -10.28
CA ALA A 140 2.22 7.78 -10.81
C ALA A 140 2.69 7.95 -12.27
N GLU A 141 2.10 8.86 -13.04
CA GLU A 141 2.49 9.12 -14.42
C GLU A 141 3.60 10.18 -14.53
N GLN A 142 3.85 10.91 -13.44
CA GLN A 142 4.85 11.97 -13.43
C GLN A 142 6.26 11.35 -13.34
N PRO A 143 7.21 11.69 -14.24
CA PRO A 143 8.50 11.00 -14.29
C PRO A 143 9.34 11.11 -13.00
N HIS A 144 9.26 12.23 -12.29
CA HIS A 144 10.04 12.48 -11.08
C HIS A 144 9.55 11.70 -9.85
N THR A 145 8.31 11.19 -9.88
CA THR A 145 7.73 10.50 -8.71
C THR A 145 8.26 9.08 -8.52
N ILE A 146 9.10 8.60 -9.44
CA ILE A 146 9.91 7.39 -9.22
C ILE A 146 10.82 7.55 -8.00
N ASP A 147 11.26 8.77 -7.70
CA ASP A 147 12.11 9.10 -6.55
C ASP A 147 11.28 9.58 -5.34
N GLU A 148 9.99 9.28 -5.32
CA GLU A 148 9.08 9.48 -4.19
C GLU A 148 8.45 8.15 -3.74
N VAL A 149 7.96 8.12 -2.51
CA VAL A 149 7.15 7.02 -2.00
C VAL A 149 5.68 7.43 -2.01
N GLY A 150 4.85 6.65 -2.69
CA GLY A 150 3.40 6.84 -2.72
C GLY A 150 2.72 6.25 -1.49
N SER A 151 1.67 6.91 -1.02
CA SER A 151 0.77 6.37 0.00
C SER A 151 -0.50 5.79 -0.65
N THR A 152 -1.35 5.15 0.15
CA THR A 152 -2.67 4.73 -0.32
C THR A 152 -3.53 5.88 -0.83
N PHE A 153 -3.34 7.09 -0.30
CA PHE A 153 -4.06 8.29 -0.72
C PHE A 153 -3.71 8.73 -2.15
N THR A 154 -2.46 8.53 -2.59
CA THR A 154 -2.00 8.99 -3.91
C THR A 154 -2.17 7.95 -5.02
N ILE A 155 -2.26 6.67 -4.66
CA ILE A 155 -2.40 5.57 -5.63
C ILE A 155 -3.84 5.08 -5.78
N GLN A 156 -4.80 5.62 -5.03
CA GLN A 156 -6.19 5.20 -5.11
C GLN A 156 -6.79 5.54 -6.49
N GLY A 157 -7.25 4.52 -7.20
CA GLY A 157 -7.88 4.67 -8.51
C GLY A 157 -6.90 4.66 -9.70
N PHE A 158 -5.63 4.31 -9.47
CA PHE A 158 -4.64 4.15 -10.52
C PHE A 158 -3.93 2.80 -10.38
N ASP A 159 -3.67 2.11 -11.48
CA ASP A 159 -2.96 0.83 -11.49
C ASP A 159 -1.52 1.04 -12.03
N LEU A 160 -0.57 0.28 -11.48
CA LEU A 160 0.86 0.33 -11.82
C LEU A 160 1.24 -0.90 -12.64
N ASN A 161 2.25 -0.83 -13.50
CA ASN A 161 2.81 -2.02 -14.11
C ASN A 161 3.42 -2.92 -13.03
N HIS A 162 4.37 -2.36 -12.27
CA HIS A 162 4.97 -3.00 -11.11
C HIS A 162 4.83 -2.12 -9.88
N ALA A 163 4.36 -2.69 -8.78
CA ALA A 163 4.25 -2.01 -7.49
C ALA A 163 5.37 -2.49 -6.57
N GLY A 164 6.20 -1.57 -6.08
CA GLY A 164 7.07 -1.85 -4.95
C GLY A 164 6.38 -1.42 -3.67
N VAL A 165 6.24 -2.30 -2.68
CA VAL A 165 5.54 -1.99 -1.44
C VAL A 165 6.45 -2.23 -0.24
N ILE A 166 6.71 -1.17 0.51
CA ILE A 166 7.34 -1.21 1.83
C ILE A 166 6.24 -1.43 2.87
N LEU A 167 6.24 -2.61 3.50
CA LEU A 167 5.45 -2.90 4.69
C LEU A 167 6.17 -2.30 5.89
N GLY A 168 5.66 -1.17 6.36
CA GLY A 168 6.24 -0.41 7.45
C GLY A 168 6.00 -1.02 8.84
N PRO A 169 6.46 -0.32 9.89
CA PRO A 169 6.45 -0.81 11.27
C PRO A 169 5.10 -1.31 11.82
N SER A 170 3.95 -0.86 11.28
CA SER A 170 2.64 -1.30 11.74
C SER A 170 2.26 -2.70 11.27
N VAL A 171 3.02 -3.30 10.35
CA VAL A 171 2.77 -4.64 9.80
C VAL A 171 3.84 -5.58 10.32
N THR A 172 3.46 -6.43 11.27
CA THR A 172 4.40 -7.31 11.99
C THR A 172 4.05 -8.77 11.82
N TYR A 173 4.96 -9.69 12.18
CA TYR A 173 4.68 -11.12 12.19
C TYR A 173 4.91 -11.73 13.56
N ARG A 174 3.84 -12.25 14.19
CA ARG A 174 3.88 -12.83 15.53
C ARG A 174 3.05 -14.10 15.55
N GLU A 175 3.51 -15.12 16.28
CA GLU A 175 2.76 -16.37 16.49
C GLU A 175 2.27 -17.03 15.18
N GLY A 176 3.07 -16.99 14.12
CA GLY A 176 2.72 -17.63 12.84
C GLY A 176 1.80 -16.82 11.92
N ARG A 177 1.46 -15.57 12.29
CA ARG A 177 0.54 -14.71 11.53
C ARG A 177 0.99 -13.27 11.44
N VAL A 178 0.52 -12.58 10.41
CA VAL A 178 0.62 -11.13 10.26
C VAL A 178 -0.30 -10.46 11.28
N VAL A 179 0.31 -9.65 12.14
CA VAL A 179 -0.35 -8.86 13.18
C VAL A 179 -0.17 -7.40 12.87
N ILE A 180 -1.28 -6.67 12.87
CA ILE A 180 -1.27 -5.23 12.70
C ILE A 180 -1.11 -4.57 14.07
N ASP A 181 -0.17 -3.64 14.16
CA ASP A 181 0.06 -2.77 15.31
C ASP A 181 -0.29 -1.32 14.95
N PRO A 182 -1.55 -0.88 15.18
CA PRO A 182 -1.97 0.46 14.82
C PRO A 182 -1.22 1.57 15.55
N THR A 183 -0.56 1.27 16.67
CA THR A 183 0.18 2.27 17.45
C THR A 183 1.42 2.78 16.73
N LYS A 184 1.88 2.04 15.71
CA LYS A 184 3.03 2.40 14.88
C LYS A 184 2.64 3.07 13.57
N SER A 185 1.34 3.27 13.33
CA SER A 185 0.89 4.00 12.15
C SER A 185 0.95 5.50 12.41
N ALA A 186 1.41 6.26 11.42
CA ALA A 186 1.33 7.72 11.41
C ALA A 186 -0.08 8.21 11.09
N ASN A 187 -1.00 7.31 10.69
CA ASN A 187 -2.37 7.65 10.39
C ASN A 187 -3.14 7.89 11.69
N ARG A 188 -3.52 9.15 11.92
CA ARG A 188 -4.33 9.54 13.09
C ARG A 188 -5.66 8.80 13.17
N GLY A 189 -6.26 8.44 12.04
CA GLY A 189 -7.48 7.62 11.99
C GLY A 189 -7.25 6.18 12.45
N ALA A 190 -6.06 5.63 12.25
CA ALA A 190 -5.71 4.28 12.68
C ALA A 190 -5.36 4.22 14.18
N THR A 191 -4.83 5.31 14.75
CA THR A 191 -4.44 5.39 16.17
C THR A 191 -5.58 5.82 17.10
N GLN A 192 -6.63 6.44 16.57
CA GLN A 192 -7.76 6.96 17.35
C GLN A 192 -8.94 5.97 17.42
N HIS A 193 -9.71 6.06 18.51
CA HIS A 193 -10.96 5.31 18.63
C HIS A 193 -12.05 6.02 17.82
N ARG A 194 -12.72 5.29 16.92
CA ARG A 194 -13.89 5.82 16.22
C ARG A 194 -15.08 5.78 17.17
N THR A 195 -15.72 6.92 17.37
CA THR A 195 -17.02 6.99 18.03
C THR A 195 -18.09 6.63 17.00
N LEU A 196 -18.78 5.52 17.21
CA LEU A 196 -19.91 5.09 16.37
C LEU A 196 -21.15 5.94 16.64
N ARG A 197 -22.18 5.82 15.79
CA ARG A 197 -23.44 6.58 15.93
C ARG A 197 -24.16 6.31 17.26
N ASP A 198 -23.94 5.15 17.86
CA ASP A 198 -24.46 4.76 19.17
C ASP A 198 -23.64 5.32 20.37
N GLY A 199 -22.57 6.07 20.09
CA GLY A 199 -21.66 6.64 21.09
C GLY A 199 -20.56 5.68 21.57
N THR A 200 -20.52 4.43 21.11
CA THR A 200 -19.48 3.47 21.49
C THR A 200 -18.17 3.73 20.74
N LYS A 201 -17.04 3.42 21.39
CA LYS A 201 -15.70 3.60 20.82
C LYS A 201 -15.16 2.26 20.34
N ARG A 202 -14.97 2.10 19.02
CA ARG A 202 -14.32 0.91 18.43
C ARG A 202 -12.90 1.23 17.97
N LYS A 203 -12.01 0.26 18.19
CA LYS A 203 -10.69 0.23 17.55
C LYS A 203 -10.88 -0.23 16.11
N VAL A 204 -10.86 0.71 15.18
CA VAL A 204 -10.95 0.45 13.73
C VAL A 204 -9.59 0.44 13.05
N GLY A 205 -8.51 0.72 13.79
CA GLY A 205 -7.15 0.88 13.23
C GLY A 205 -6.62 -0.36 12.51
N GLU A 206 -6.86 -1.55 13.04
CA GLU A 206 -6.46 -2.79 12.36
C GLU A 206 -7.16 -2.94 11.01
N THR A 207 -8.48 -2.72 10.97
CA THR A 207 -9.25 -2.77 9.72
C THR A 207 -8.78 -1.73 8.72
N LEU A 208 -8.48 -0.50 9.17
CA LEU A 208 -7.98 0.56 8.30
C LEU A 208 -6.65 0.19 7.66
N ILE A 209 -5.69 -0.33 8.44
CA ILE A 209 -4.38 -0.74 7.92
C ILE A 209 -4.50 -1.99 7.04
N ARG A 210 -5.41 -2.94 7.34
CA ARG A 210 -5.67 -4.08 6.44
C ARG A 210 -6.25 -3.63 5.10
N ASN A 211 -7.17 -2.66 5.10
CA ASN A 211 -7.70 -2.06 3.88
C ASN A 211 -6.60 -1.32 3.11
N GLU A 212 -5.72 -0.64 3.84
CA GLU A 212 -4.54 0.02 3.29
C GLU A 212 -3.64 -0.99 2.56
N LEU A 213 -3.30 -2.10 3.22
CA LEU A 213 -2.52 -3.20 2.64
C LEU A 213 -3.19 -3.81 1.41
N ASN A 214 -4.50 -4.07 1.48
CA ASN A 214 -5.24 -4.60 0.34
C ASN A 214 -5.14 -3.66 -0.86
N VAL A 215 -5.26 -2.35 -0.62
CA VAL A 215 -5.07 -1.33 -1.66
C VAL A 215 -3.66 -1.44 -2.23
N LEU A 216 -2.61 -1.34 -1.41
CA LEU A 216 -1.22 -1.28 -1.89
C LEU A 216 -0.80 -2.53 -2.66
N LEU A 217 -1.07 -3.71 -2.10
CA LEU A 217 -0.62 -4.99 -2.64
C LEU A 217 -1.38 -5.42 -3.90
N THR A 218 -2.45 -4.72 -4.27
CA THR A 218 -3.24 -5.01 -5.48
C THR A 218 -3.06 -3.95 -6.58
N ARG A 219 -2.08 -3.04 -6.45
CA ARG A 219 -1.83 -1.99 -7.47
C ARG A 219 -0.98 -2.43 -8.65
N GLY A 220 -0.17 -3.47 -8.50
CA GLY A 220 0.66 -3.98 -9.60
C GLY A 220 -0.16 -4.87 -10.53
N VAL A 221 -0.20 -4.53 -11.82
CA VAL A 221 -0.87 -5.30 -12.88
C VAL A 221 0.00 -6.49 -13.31
N ASN A 222 1.31 -6.28 -13.44
CA ASN A 222 2.27 -7.29 -13.92
C ASN A 222 3.17 -7.83 -12.79
N GLY A 223 3.40 -7.05 -11.74
CA GLY A 223 4.23 -7.51 -10.62
C GLY A 223 4.07 -6.74 -9.32
N LEU A 224 4.42 -7.42 -8.24
CA LEU A 224 4.43 -6.93 -6.86
C LEU A 224 5.77 -7.30 -6.22
N HIS A 225 6.46 -6.30 -5.72
CA HIS A 225 7.75 -6.45 -5.06
C HIS A 225 7.60 -5.94 -3.64
N ILE A 226 7.91 -6.77 -2.64
CA ILE A 226 7.63 -6.46 -1.24
C ILE A 226 8.92 -6.38 -0.44
N TYR A 227 9.02 -5.38 0.44
CA TYR A 227 9.99 -5.36 1.52
C TYR A 227 9.26 -5.16 2.85
N ALA A 228 9.61 -5.94 3.87
CA ALA A 228 9.06 -5.80 5.21
C ALA A 228 10.09 -5.22 6.19
N VAL A 229 9.68 -4.18 6.92
CA VAL A 229 10.50 -3.56 7.97
C VAL A 229 10.63 -4.47 9.19
N ASP A 230 9.55 -5.15 9.60
CA ASP A 230 9.60 -6.13 10.68
C ASP A 230 10.44 -7.36 10.28
N ASP A 231 11.48 -7.64 11.05
CA ASP A 231 12.44 -8.70 10.73
C ASP A 231 11.78 -10.08 10.64
N ALA A 232 10.90 -10.41 11.58
CA ALA A 232 10.20 -11.69 11.59
C ALA A 232 9.30 -11.86 10.36
N LEU A 233 8.62 -10.79 9.93
CA LEU A 233 7.82 -10.79 8.71
C LEU A 233 8.72 -10.95 7.47
N ARG A 234 9.84 -10.24 7.42
CA ARG A 234 10.80 -10.33 6.31
C ARG A 234 11.37 -11.73 6.18
N GLU A 235 11.77 -12.34 7.29
CA GLU A 235 12.32 -13.71 7.30
C GLU A 235 11.31 -14.74 6.79
N VAL A 236 10.06 -14.70 7.25
CA VAL A 236 9.05 -15.66 6.78
C VAL A 236 8.69 -15.45 5.30
N LEU A 237 8.64 -14.21 4.82
CA LEU A 237 8.42 -13.90 3.40
C LEU A 237 9.58 -14.40 2.53
N LEU A 238 10.83 -14.24 2.98
CA LEU A 238 12.00 -14.76 2.27
C LEU A 238 12.03 -16.30 2.24
N ARG A 239 11.52 -16.97 3.29
CA ARG A 239 11.32 -18.43 3.28
C ARG A 239 10.20 -18.85 2.34
N ALA A 240 9.09 -18.11 2.32
CA ALA A 240 7.98 -18.33 1.38
C ALA A 240 8.42 -18.23 -0.08
N ARG A 241 9.27 -17.25 -0.40
CA ARG A 241 9.91 -17.08 -1.72
C ARG A 241 10.72 -18.32 -2.14
N LYS A 242 11.29 -19.05 -1.19
CA LYS A 242 12.09 -20.25 -1.43
C LYS A 242 11.27 -21.56 -1.38
N GLY A 243 9.96 -21.49 -1.17
CA GLY A 243 9.12 -22.68 -0.99
C GLY A 243 9.38 -23.43 0.33
N LEU A 244 9.93 -22.76 1.35
CA LEU A 244 10.40 -23.39 2.61
C LEU A 244 9.40 -23.30 3.77
N LEU A 245 8.13 -22.97 3.50
CA LEU A 245 7.07 -23.08 4.48
C LEU A 245 6.45 -24.47 4.40
N SER A 246 6.22 -25.07 5.57
CA SER A 246 5.53 -26.35 5.68
C SER A 246 4.09 -26.21 5.16
N SER A 247 3.65 -27.17 4.36
CA SER A 247 2.30 -27.28 3.82
C SER A 247 1.23 -27.44 4.89
#